data_AF-U2HK57-F1
#
_entry.id   AF-U2HK57-F1
#
_cell.length_a   1.000
_cell.length_b   1.000
_cell.length_c   1.000
_cell.angle_alpha   90.00
_cell.angle_beta   90.00
_cell.angle_gamma   90.00
#
_symmetry.space_group_name_H-M   'P 1'
#
loop_
_entity.id
_entity.type
_entity.pdbx_description
1 polymer ?
#
loop_
_entity_poly.entity_id
_entity_poly.type
_entity_poly.pdbx_seq_one_letter_code
_entity_poly.pdbx_strand_id
1 'polypeptide(L)'
;MDIEEREKNYEVGHPCHPQTFSPTRLWAELEKHYGDGIGHLLAYRKRAKAIARTFRISADEPMTMKNGRLVLTQSAYVEKFSSRIRLGSSHCETMRRDLIPALISFAAWAGKPALADALAPIATRFSYPADVVSRESFLMGNAQEGRIKLVTYHTSFEWTFEPAVAEPLTLFLSEFFFTLPEMAA
;
A
#
# COMPACT_ATOMS: atom_id res chain seq x y z
N MET A 1 -17.93 28.63 -7.43
CA MET A 1 -16.70 28.07 -6.88
C MET A 1 -16.60 26.66 -7.42
N ASP A 2 -15.65 26.51 -8.34
CA ASP A 2 -15.54 25.36 -9.24
C ASP A 2 -15.05 24.11 -8.49
N ILE A 3 -15.53 22.94 -8.86
CA ILE A 3 -15.19 21.66 -8.19
C ILE A 3 -13.68 21.39 -8.33
N GLU A 4 -13.08 21.79 -9.45
CA GLU A 4 -11.64 21.68 -9.72
C GLU A 4 -10.78 22.53 -8.78
N GLU A 5 -11.29 23.66 -8.30
CA GLU A 5 -10.57 24.55 -7.37
C GLU A 5 -10.60 24.00 -5.93
N ARG A 6 -11.63 23.22 -5.59
CA ARG A 6 -11.70 22.51 -4.30
C ARG A 6 -10.74 21.33 -4.24
N GLU A 7 -10.56 20.59 -5.33
CA GLU A 7 -9.66 19.42 -5.33
C GLU A 7 -8.18 19.81 -5.15
N LYS A 8 -7.74 20.93 -5.72
CA LYS A 8 -6.36 21.43 -5.57
C LYS A 8 -5.95 21.73 -4.13
N ASN A 9 -6.87 22.22 -3.29
CA ASN A 9 -6.57 22.52 -1.89
C ASN A 9 -6.48 21.26 -1.00
N TYR A 10 -7.00 20.12 -1.45
CA TYR A 10 -6.87 18.84 -0.74
C TYR A 10 -5.63 18.02 -1.15
N GLU A 11 -4.97 18.35 -2.26
CA GLU A 11 -3.74 17.66 -2.68
C GLU A 11 -2.54 18.00 -1.78
N VAL A 12 -2.54 19.17 -1.13
CA VAL A 12 -1.54 19.55 -0.14
C VAL A 12 -2.08 19.17 1.23
N GLY A 13 -1.91 17.90 1.61
CA GLY A 13 -2.29 17.43 2.93
C GLY A 13 -1.76 18.38 4.01
N HIS A 14 -2.67 19.05 4.73
CA HIS A 14 -2.30 19.92 5.84
C HIS A 14 -1.45 19.12 6.83
N PRO A 15 -0.34 19.69 7.34
CA PRO A 15 0.47 19.02 8.36
C PRO A 15 -0.40 18.79 9.58
N CYS A 16 -0.76 17.53 9.79
CA CYS A 16 -1.59 17.14 10.91
C CYS A 16 -0.74 17.15 12.18
N HIS A 17 -1.07 18.02 13.14
CA HIS A 17 -0.40 18.02 14.43
C HIS A 17 -0.86 16.80 15.24
N PRO A 18 0.03 15.88 15.66
CA PRO A 18 -0.35 14.64 16.33
C PRO A 18 -1.17 14.85 17.61
N GLN A 19 -1.01 16.00 18.27
CA GLN A 19 -1.69 16.35 19.52
C GLN A 19 -3.16 16.78 19.33
N THR A 20 -3.55 17.14 18.10
CA THR A 20 -4.91 17.59 17.77
C THR A 20 -5.62 16.64 16.80
N PHE A 21 -4.91 15.64 16.28
CA PHE A 21 -5.49 14.62 15.41
C PHE A 21 -6.40 13.67 16.19
N SER A 22 -7.68 13.70 15.88
CA SER A 22 -8.65 12.71 16.36
C SER A 22 -9.16 11.90 15.17
N PRO A 23 -8.73 10.63 15.01
CA PRO A 23 -9.20 9.74 13.94
C PRO A 23 -10.73 9.61 13.95
N THR A 24 -11.34 9.55 15.13
CA THR A 24 -12.79 9.44 15.32
C THR A 24 -13.52 10.69 14.82
N ARG A 25 -12.99 11.90 15.08
CA ARG A 25 -13.58 13.14 14.56
C ARG A 25 -13.40 13.28 13.05
N LEU A 26 -12.23 12.93 12.53
CA LEU A 26 -12.00 12.92 11.09
C LEU A 26 -12.99 11.96 10.41
N TRP A 27 -13.18 10.77 10.96
CA TRP A 27 -14.16 9.82 10.44
C TRP A 27 -15.60 10.31 10.54
N ALA A 28 -15.99 10.89 11.67
CA ALA A 28 -17.32 11.46 11.82
C ALA A 28 -17.59 12.57 10.80
N GLU A 29 -16.60 13.44 10.51
CA GLU A 29 -16.73 14.47 9.48
C GLU A 29 -16.74 13.89 8.06
N LEU A 30 -15.98 12.83 7.79
CA LEU A 30 -16.00 12.15 6.49
C LEU A 30 -17.33 11.41 6.26
N GLU A 31 -17.89 10.72 7.25
CA GLU A 31 -19.23 10.12 7.15
C GLU A 31 -20.31 11.19 7.01
N LYS A 32 -20.19 12.32 7.73
CA LYS A 32 -21.11 13.45 7.59
C LYS A 32 -21.04 14.09 6.19
N HIS A 33 -19.86 14.10 5.57
CA HIS A 33 -19.67 14.75 4.27
C HIS A 33 -19.98 13.84 3.08
N TYR A 34 -19.67 12.55 3.19
CA TYR A 34 -19.83 11.57 2.10
C TYR A 34 -21.03 10.63 2.28
N GLY A 35 -21.47 10.32 3.50
CA GLY A 35 -22.61 9.44 3.80
C GLY A 35 -22.41 7.95 3.47
N ASP A 36 -23.29 7.10 4.00
CA ASP A 36 -23.53 5.70 3.62
C ASP A 36 -22.27 4.81 3.42
N GLY A 37 -21.19 5.02 4.20
CA GLY A 37 -19.97 4.23 4.10
C GLY A 37 -19.09 4.55 2.87
N ILE A 38 -19.41 5.61 2.11
CA ILE A 38 -18.68 6.03 0.90
C ILE A 38 -17.24 6.44 1.25
N GLY A 39 -17.00 7.01 2.44
CA GLY A 39 -15.66 7.37 2.90
C GLY A 39 -14.73 6.16 3.01
N HIS A 40 -15.22 5.05 3.55
CA HIS A 40 -14.48 3.78 3.62
C HIS A 40 -14.21 3.21 2.23
N LEU A 41 -15.21 3.23 1.35
CA LEU A 41 -15.07 2.77 -0.04
C LEU A 41 -14.00 3.57 -0.78
N LEU A 42 -14.03 4.90 -0.72
CA LEU A 42 -13.04 5.77 -1.35
C LEU A 42 -11.64 5.56 -0.78
N ALA A 43 -11.53 5.37 0.54
CA ALA A 43 -10.26 5.06 1.19
C ALA A 43 -9.69 3.73 0.66
N TYR A 44 -10.48 2.64 0.64
CA TYR A 44 -10.03 1.35 0.13
C TYR A 44 -9.70 1.40 -1.36
N ARG A 45 -10.49 2.11 -2.19
CA ARG A 45 -10.15 2.37 -3.60
C ARG A 45 -8.80 3.05 -3.76
N LYS A 46 -8.52 4.09 -2.95
CA LYS A 46 -7.22 4.76 -2.97
C LYS A 46 -6.07 3.81 -2.59
N ARG A 47 -6.29 2.92 -1.61
CA ARG A 47 -5.29 1.92 -1.20
C ARG A 47 -5.08 0.83 -2.25
N ALA A 48 -6.15 0.29 -2.82
CA ALA A 48 -6.09 -0.69 -3.90
C ALA A 48 -5.35 -0.12 -5.12
N LYS A 49 -5.65 1.13 -5.51
CA LYS A 49 -4.94 1.84 -6.57
C LYS A 49 -3.45 2.03 -6.28
N ALA A 50 -3.05 2.28 -5.03
CA ALA A 50 -1.65 2.38 -4.64
C ALA A 50 -0.91 1.04 -4.79
N ILE A 51 -1.53 -0.07 -4.36
CA ILE A 51 -0.99 -1.43 -4.53
C ILE A 51 -0.83 -1.73 -6.03
N ALA A 52 -1.90 -1.55 -6.80
CA ALA A 52 -1.91 -1.85 -8.23
C ALA A 52 -0.86 -1.05 -9.00
N ARG A 53 -0.75 0.26 -8.75
CA ARG A 53 0.28 1.12 -9.38
C ARG A 53 1.70 0.68 -9.03
N THR A 54 1.94 0.33 -7.77
CA THR A 54 3.28 -0.03 -7.31
C THR A 54 3.76 -1.36 -7.92
N PHE A 55 2.85 -2.32 -8.07
CA PHE A 55 3.12 -3.61 -8.69
C PHE A 55 2.81 -3.68 -10.19
N ARG A 56 2.40 -2.55 -10.79
CA ARG A 56 1.99 -2.44 -12.20
C ARG A 56 0.92 -3.46 -12.60
N ILE A 57 -0.03 -3.73 -11.71
CA ILE A 57 -1.15 -4.63 -11.95
C ILE A 57 -2.15 -3.96 -12.89
N SER A 58 -2.53 -4.67 -13.96
CA SER A 58 -3.55 -4.26 -14.93
C SER A 58 -4.74 -5.21 -14.89
N ALA A 59 -5.91 -4.76 -15.36
CA ALA A 59 -7.10 -5.61 -15.51
C ALA A 59 -6.91 -6.65 -16.63
N ASP A 60 -6.08 -6.33 -17.61
CA ASP A 60 -5.85 -7.15 -18.80
C ASP A 60 -4.78 -8.23 -18.59
N GLU A 61 -4.06 -8.21 -17.46
CA GLU A 61 -2.96 -9.12 -17.17
C GLU A 61 -3.29 -9.96 -15.93
N PRO A 62 -3.40 -11.30 -16.04
CA PRO A 62 -3.70 -12.14 -14.90
C PRO A 62 -2.53 -12.13 -13.91
N MET A 63 -2.86 -11.94 -12.63
CA MET A 63 -1.89 -12.11 -11.54
C MET A 63 -1.41 -13.56 -11.50
N THR A 64 -0.10 -13.76 -11.70
CA THR A 64 0.47 -15.10 -11.81
C THR A 64 0.77 -15.71 -10.45
N MET A 65 0.22 -16.90 -10.21
CA MET A 65 0.54 -17.72 -9.03
C MET A 65 1.70 -18.66 -9.34
N LYS A 66 2.72 -18.67 -8.48
CA LYS A 66 3.87 -19.59 -8.54
C LYS A 66 3.87 -20.49 -7.31
N ASN A 67 3.70 -21.79 -7.50
CA ASN A 67 3.63 -22.79 -6.41
C ASN A 67 2.61 -22.41 -5.32
N GLY A 68 1.42 -21.95 -5.74
CA GLY A 68 0.34 -21.53 -4.83
C GLY A 68 0.59 -20.19 -4.14
N ARG A 69 1.64 -19.46 -4.48
CA ARG A 69 1.95 -18.13 -3.93
C ARG A 69 1.82 -17.07 -5.00
N LEU A 70 1.33 -15.90 -4.63
CA LEU A 70 1.39 -14.74 -5.52
C LEU A 70 2.78 -14.13 -5.41
N VAL A 71 3.44 -13.89 -6.54
CA VAL A 71 4.75 -13.23 -6.58
C VAL A 71 4.62 -11.96 -7.40
N LEU A 72 4.86 -10.82 -6.78
CA LEU A 72 4.84 -9.50 -7.42
C LEU A 72 6.23 -8.89 -7.35
N THR A 73 6.64 -8.22 -8.41
CA THR A 73 7.93 -7.54 -8.46
C THR A 73 7.72 -6.04 -8.63
N GLN A 74 8.40 -5.27 -7.80
CA GLN A 74 8.43 -3.81 -7.85
C GLN A 74 9.82 -3.36 -8.31
N SER A 75 9.92 -2.49 -9.31
CA SER A 75 11.21 -1.89 -9.70
C SER A 75 11.73 -0.98 -8.59
N ALA A 76 13.00 -1.11 -8.20
CA ALA A 76 13.63 -0.27 -7.19
C ALA A 76 14.63 0.69 -7.85
N TYR A 77 14.52 1.97 -7.54
CA TYR A 77 15.51 2.97 -7.94
C TYR A 77 16.50 3.17 -6.79
N VAL A 78 17.78 2.93 -7.07
CA VAL A 78 18.86 3.04 -6.07
C VAL A 78 19.92 4.04 -6.50
N GLU A 79 20.52 4.69 -5.51
CA GLU A 79 21.60 5.65 -5.65
C GLU A 79 22.86 5.06 -5.01
N LYS A 80 23.99 5.13 -5.73
CA LYS A 80 25.28 4.66 -5.21
C LYS A 80 26.00 5.80 -4.48
N PHE A 81 26.18 5.67 -3.18
CA PHE A 81 26.94 6.62 -2.35
C PHE A 81 28.18 5.96 -1.80
N SER A 82 29.33 6.22 -2.46
CA SER A 82 30.62 5.63 -2.10
C SER A 82 30.54 4.09 -2.06
N SER A 83 30.52 3.50 -0.86
CA SER A 83 30.43 2.05 -0.62
C SER A 83 29.01 1.53 -0.35
N ARG A 84 28.01 2.41 -0.27
CA ARG A 84 26.61 2.04 0.06
C ARG A 84 25.69 2.20 -1.14
N ILE A 85 24.73 1.29 -1.24
CA ILE A 85 23.61 1.38 -2.19
C ILE A 85 22.41 1.84 -1.38
N ARG A 86 21.85 2.99 -1.75
CA ARG A 86 20.69 3.58 -1.07
C ARG A 86 19.47 3.51 -1.94
N LEU A 87 18.32 3.35 -1.34
CA LEU A 87 17.05 3.53 -2.00
C LEU A 87 16.84 5.03 -2.27
N GLY A 88 16.50 5.38 -3.51
CA GLY A 88 16.27 6.79 -3.86
C GLY A 88 15.11 7.38 -3.07
N SER A 89 15.18 8.67 -2.76
CA SER A 89 14.24 9.35 -1.87
C SER A 89 12.76 9.18 -2.28
N SER A 90 12.46 9.31 -3.58
CA SER A 90 11.10 9.10 -4.10
C SER A 90 10.58 7.69 -3.85
N HIS A 91 11.46 6.68 -3.96
CA HIS A 91 11.09 5.29 -3.74
C HIS A 91 10.88 4.98 -2.25
N CYS A 92 11.68 5.58 -1.36
CA CYS A 92 11.41 5.56 0.08
C CYS A 92 10.03 6.15 0.41
N GLU A 93 9.67 7.28 -0.22
CA GLU A 93 8.38 7.92 0.01
C GLU A 93 7.22 7.08 -0.54
N THR A 94 7.35 6.45 -1.73
CA THR A 94 6.35 5.50 -2.24
C THR A 94 6.16 4.33 -1.27
N MET A 95 7.24 3.74 -0.76
CA MET A 95 7.17 2.67 0.23
C MET A 95 6.43 3.13 1.50
N ARG A 96 6.86 4.26 2.07
CA ARG A 96 6.41 4.76 3.38
C ARG A 96 5.00 5.33 3.36
N ARG A 97 4.60 6.05 2.30
CA ARG A 97 3.32 6.77 2.23
C ARG A 97 2.22 6.00 1.50
N ASP A 98 2.60 5.18 0.52
CA ASP A 98 1.65 4.56 -0.39
C ASP A 98 1.56 3.05 -0.16
N LEU A 99 2.63 2.31 -0.47
CA LEU A 99 2.56 0.84 -0.51
C LEU A 99 2.33 0.22 0.87
N ILE A 100 3.19 0.52 1.87
CA ILE A 100 3.07 -0.12 3.19
C ILE A 100 1.75 0.26 3.87
N PRO A 101 1.33 1.54 3.91
CA PRO A 101 0.00 1.88 4.44
C PRO A 101 -1.16 1.24 3.70
N ALA A 102 -1.04 1.02 2.38
CA ALA A 102 -2.06 0.30 1.62
C ALA A 102 -2.11 -1.18 1.98
N LEU A 103 -0.96 -1.84 2.14
CA LEU A 103 -0.90 -3.24 2.59
C LEU A 103 -1.42 -3.40 4.03
N ILE A 104 -1.15 -2.45 4.92
CA ILE A 104 -1.73 -2.42 6.28
C ILE A 104 -3.25 -2.27 6.23
N SER A 105 -3.75 -1.37 5.38
CA SER A 105 -5.21 -1.17 5.21
C SER A 105 -5.88 -2.42 4.65
N PHE A 106 -5.24 -3.08 3.69
CA PHE A 106 -5.68 -4.37 3.16
C PHE A 106 -5.69 -5.45 4.25
N ALA A 107 -4.62 -5.57 5.05
CA ALA A 107 -4.56 -6.55 6.13
C ALA A 107 -5.67 -6.33 7.17
N ALA A 108 -5.97 -5.08 7.51
CA ALA A 108 -7.09 -4.74 8.38
C ALA A 108 -8.44 -5.12 7.76
N TRP A 109 -8.67 -4.81 6.48
CA TRP A 109 -9.88 -5.22 5.73
C TRP A 109 -10.04 -6.75 5.70
N ALA A 110 -8.94 -7.48 5.51
CA ALA A 110 -8.93 -8.94 5.46
C ALA A 110 -9.02 -9.62 6.84
N GLY A 111 -9.14 -8.86 7.94
CA GLY A 111 -9.19 -9.42 9.29
C GLY A 111 -7.86 -10.04 9.75
N LYS A 112 -6.72 -9.48 9.31
CA LYS A 112 -5.36 -9.98 9.58
C LYS A 112 -4.55 -8.97 10.40
N PRO A 113 -4.88 -8.76 11.70
CA PRO A 113 -4.23 -7.75 12.53
C PRO A 113 -2.74 -8.03 12.76
N ALA A 114 -2.33 -9.29 12.95
CA ALA A 114 -0.92 -9.61 13.14
C ALA A 114 -0.08 -9.34 11.89
N LEU A 115 -0.66 -9.51 10.69
CA LEU A 115 -0.03 -9.09 9.44
C LEU A 115 0.10 -7.57 9.35
N ALA A 116 -0.95 -6.83 9.71
CA ALA A 116 -0.94 -5.36 9.73
C ALA A 116 0.14 -4.81 10.66
N ASP A 117 0.25 -5.35 11.88
CA ASP A 117 1.26 -4.95 12.86
C ASP A 117 2.68 -5.27 12.37
N ALA A 118 2.88 -6.44 11.75
CA ALA A 118 4.18 -6.84 11.21
C ALA A 118 4.63 -6.00 9.99
N LEU A 119 3.70 -5.37 9.27
CA LEU A 119 4.01 -4.48 8.15
C LEU A 119 4.47 -3.09 8.62
N ALA A 120 4.03 -2.62 9.79
CA ALA A 120 4.35 -1.26 10.25
C ALA A 120 5.86 -0.96 10.37
N PRO A 121 6.71 -1.86 10.92
CA PRO A 121 8.16 -1.62 10.99
C PRO A 121 8.84 -1.46 9.62
N ILE A 122 8.24 -2.01 8.56
CA ILE A 122 8.81 -1.95 7.20
C ILE A 122 8.75 -0.52 6.65
N ALA A 123 7.71 0.25 6.97
CA ALA A 123 7.66 1.67 6.60
C ALA A 123 8.83 2.45 7.20
N THR A 124 9.22 2.13 8.43
CA THR A 124 10.40 2.71 9.09
C THR A 124 11.70 2.23 8.46
N ARG A 125 11.83 0.92 8.18
CA ARG A 125 13.03 0.34 7.53
C ARG A 125 13.36 0.97 6.18
N PHE A 126 12.36 1.38 5.42
CA PHE A 126 12.50 2.02 4.11
C PHE A 126 12.22 3.53 4.13
N SER A 127 12.24 4.16 5.31
CA SER A 127 12.23 5.62 5.42
C SER A 127 13.57 6.21 4.99
N TYR A 128 13.55 7.37 4.32
CA TYR A 128 14.77 7.99 3.83
C TYR A 128 15.63 8.54 5.00
N PRO A 129 16.96 8.31 5.01
CA PRO A 129 17.73 7.47 4.07
C PRO A 129 17.64 5.97 4.41
N ALA A 130 17.48 5.13 3.38
CA ALA A 130 17.44 3.67 3.54
C ALA A 130 18.55 3.00 2.72
N ASP A 131 19.47 2.32 3.39
CA ASP A 131 20.47 1.47 2.74
C ASP A 131 19.80 0.16 2.25
N VAL A 132 20.17 -0.30 1.05
CA VAL A 132 19.66 -1.51 0.39
C VAL A 132 20.78 -2.54 0.32
N VAL A 133 20.54 -3.70 0.94
CA VAL A 133 21.39 -4.89 0.79
C VAL A 133 20.68 -5.85 -0.15
N SER A 134 21.33 -6.30 -1.23
CA SER A 134 20.73 -7.31 -2.10
C SER A 134 20.59 -8.65 -1.38
N ARG A 135 19.46 -9.32 -1.61
CA ARG A 135 19.00 -10.59 -1.01
C ARG A 135 18.72 -10.49 0.49
N GLU A 136 18.58 -9.30 1.04
CA GLU A 136 18.00 -9.12 2.37
C GLU A 136 16.53 -9.56 2.31
N SER A 137 16.07 -10.29 3.32
CA SER A 137 14.71 -10.83 3.34
C SER A 137 13.97 -10.46 4.61
N PHE A 138 12.73 -10.05 4.45
CA PHE A 138 11.82 -9.68 5.53
C PHE A 138 10.60 -10.59 5.44
N LEU A 139 10.19 -11.15 6.57
CA LEU A 139 9.00 -11.99 6.68
C LEU A 139 8.03 -11.31 7.64
N MET A 140 6.84 -10.99 7.14
CA MET A 140 5.81 -10.23 7.84
C MET A 140 4.57 -11.11 8.02
N GLY A 141 3.94 -11.04 9.19
CA GLY A 141 2.80 -11.88 9.57
C GLY A 141 3.20 -13.20 10.23
N ASN A 142 2.23 -14.10 10.38
CA ASN A 142 2.40 -15.38 11.07
C ASN A 142 1.76 -16.54 10.29
N ALA A 143 1.90 -17.77 10.78
CA ALA A 143 1.36 -18.95 10.08
C ALA A 143 -0.17 -19.02 10.06
N GLN A 144 -0.85 -18.36 11.00
CA GLN A 144 -2.31 -18.45 11.17
C GLN A 144 -3.03 -17.50 10.20
N GLU A 145 -2.54 -16.26 10.08
CA GLU A 145 -3.10 -15.25 9.19
C GLU A 145 -2.48 -15.29 7.79
N GLY A 146 -1.35 -15.98 7.64
CA GLY A 146 -0.53 -16.00 6.44
C GLY A 146 0.57 -14.94 6.47
N ARG A 147 1.56 -15.11 5.61
CA ARG A 147 2.75 -14.26 5.57
C ARG A 147 2.95 -13.57 4.22
N ILE A 148 3.60 -12.42 4.30
CA ILE A 148 4.22 -11.73 3.16
C ILE A 148 5.74 -11.83 3.34
N LYS A 149 6.45 -12.18 2.28
CA LYS A 149 7.91 -12.12 2.24
C LYS A 149 8.36 -11.06 1.26
N LEU A 150 9.22 -10.15 1.70
CA LEU A 150 9.92 -9.20 0.83
C LEU A 150 11.38 -9.66 0.70
N VAL A 151 11.88 -9.72 -0.54
CA VAL A 151 13.31 -9.90 -0.85
C VAL A 151 13.79 -8.71 -1.66
N THR A 152 14.86 -8.06 -1.21
CA THR A 152 15.42 -6.89 -1.89
C THR A 152 16.46 -7.30 -2.94
N TYR A 153 16.50 -6.59 -4.05
CA TYR A 153 17.61 -6.60 -5.01
C TYR A 153 17.97 -5.15 -5.32
N HIS A 154 19.16 -4.93 -5.90
CA HIS A 154 19.59 -3.56 -6.20
C HIS A 154 18.69 -2.84 -7.21
N THR A 155 17.95 -3.58 -8.05
CA THR A 155 17.11 -3.00 -9.11
C THR A 155 15.63 -3.34 -8.97
N SER A 156 15.26 -4.22 -8.04
CA SER A 156 13.89 -4.69 -7.86
C SER A 156 13.67 -5.28 -6.49
N PHE A 157 12.44 -5.24 -6.00
CA PHE A 157 11.99 -5.91 -4.78
C PHE A 157 10.96 -6.98 -5.16
N GLU A 158 11.18 -8.20 -4.69
CA GLU A 158 10.26 -9.32 -4.88
C GLU A 158 9.39 -9.48 -3.64
N TRP A 159 8.08 -9.49 -3.84
CA TRP A 159 7.07 -9.67 -2.82
C TRP A 159 6.34 -10.98 -3.06
N THR A 160 6.44 -11.89 -2.10
CA THR A 160 5.75 -13.19 -2.13
C THR A 160 4.65 -13.19 -1.09
N PHE A 161 3.43 -13.49 -1.51
CA PHE A 161 2.25 -13.59 -0.65
C PHE A 161 1.86 -15.08 -0.54
N GLU A 162 1.79 -15.59 0.68
CA GLU A 162 1.26 -16.93 0.94
C GLU A 162 -0.21 -17.03 0.52
N PRO A 163 -0.73 -18.23 0.19
CA PRO A 163 -2.11 -18.42 -0.29
C PRO A 163 -3.16 -17.71 0.57
N ALA A 164 -3.03 -17.81 1.90
CA ALA A 164 -3.94 -17.20 2.86
C ALA A 164 -3.98 -15.66 2.82
N VAL A 165 -3.01 -15.02 2.17
CA VAL A 165 -2.95 -13.57 1.92
C VAL A 165 -3.23 -13.24 0.46
N ALA A 166 -2.77 -14.08 -0.47
CA ALA A 166 -2.89 -13.87 -1.92
C ALA A 166 -4.35 -13.85 -2.41
N GLU A 167 -5.18 -14.77 -1.91
CA GLU A 167 -6.60 -14.82 -2.28
C GLU A 167 -7.36 -13.58 -1.78
N PRO A 168 -7.29 -13.20 -0.48
CA PRO A 168 -7.88 -11.94 -0.02
C PRO A 168 -7.36 -10.71 -0.77
N LEU A 169 -6.07 -10.67 -1.13
CA LEU A 169 -5.52 -9.55 -1.90
C LEU A 169 -6.14 -9.46 -3.29
N THR A 170 -6.38 -10.60 -3.94
CA THR A 170 -7.04 -10.66 -5.25
C THR A 170 -8.49 -10.17 -5.16
N LEU A 171 -9.22 -10.58 -4.12
CA LEU A 171 -10.58 -10.10 -3.86
C LEU A 171 -10.59 -8.59 -3.60
N PHE A 172 -9.68 -8.11 -2.75
CA PHE A 172 -9.55 -6.68 -2.45
C PHE A 172 -9.30 -5.84 -3.71
N LEU A 173 -8.38 -6.27 -4.57
CA LEU A 173 -8.12 -5.59 -5.85
C LEU A 173 -9.31 -5.69 -6.82
N SER A 174 -10.01 -6.82 -6.84
CA SER A 174 -11.21 -6.98 -7.66
C SER A 174 -12.29 -6.00 -7.26
N GLU A 175 -12.59 -5.89 -5.97
CA GLU A 175 -13.65 -5.04 -5.41
C GLU A 175 -13.32 -3.54 -5.46
N PHE A 176 -12.06 -3.17 -5.23
CA PHE A 176 -11.70 -1.75 -5.02
C PHE A 176 -10.83 -1.16 -6.12
N PHE A 177 -10.33 -1.94 -7.07
CA PHE A 177 -9.54 -1.42 -8.19
C PHE A 177 -10.15 -1.76 -9.55
N PHE A 178 -10.57 -3.02 -9.78
CA PHE A 178 -11.10 -3.44 -11.08
C PHE A 178 -12.59 -3.13 -11.27
N THR A 179 -13.42 -3.23 -10.23
CA THR A 179 -14.81 -2.74 -10.30
C THR A 179 -14.87 -1.23 -10.17
N LEU A 180 -14.78 -0.54 -11.31
CA LEU A 180 -15.31 0.81 -11.42
C LEU A 180 -16.83 0.72 -11.59
N PRO A 181 -17.65 1.50 -10.86
CA PRO A 181 -18.99 1.79 -11.32
C PRO A 181 -18.85 2.59 -12.62
N GLU A 182 -19.61 2.22 -13.65
CA GLU A 182 -20.08 3.21 -14.61
C GLU A 182 -20.76 4.32 -13.82
N MET A 183 -20.04 5.40 -13.54
CA MET A 183 -20.69 6.68 -13.26
C MET A 183 -20.90 7.36 -14.60
N ALA A 184 -21.91 6.85 -15.32
CA ALA A 184 -22.62 7.65 -16.29
C ALA A 184 -23.33 8.78 -15.52
N ALA A 185 -22.87 10.00 -15.70
CA ALA A 185 -23.63 11.23 -15.57
C ALA A 185 -22.97 12.31 -16.44
#